data_AF-A0A9D7K9S9-F1
#
_entry.id   AF-A0A9D7K9S9-F1
#
_cell.length_a   1.000
_cell.length_b   1.000
_cell.length_c   1.000
_cell.angle_alpha   90.00
_cell.angle_beta   90.00
_cell.angle_gamma   90.00
#
_symmetry.space_group_name_H-M   'P 1'
#
loop_
_entity.id
_entity.type
_entity.pdbx_description
1 polymer ?
#
loop_
_entity_poly.entity_id
_entity_poly.type
_entity_poly.pdbx_seq_one_letter_code
_entity_poly.pdbx_strand_id
1 'polypeptide(L)'
;MFQIWNSKTYQDSMDRISNKFKIQNILLGYSYSNRYKNYSINYPVPLSLVRFNVVEGWNIYFQPDFTKTDSTSKYWIVRPLINYGFSDKKWKTSALISRRYSPEMLGEFSVEFGRKYDQYDENLPILLKSNTWSSLFYKLNYIRLYDKRFVKLSYQMEIVNSLFVKTYAEIAERLPLEKKSDFSFFYTHRIYDENIPNYVVPDEIYTRHKTTTFSLELRWTPGQTYSSYPNLRIRNVGKYPVFRLYQKTGIPFDKNIKAYYTAGLSIEKSRVNLARYGYFSYYAEVAGSIINRPYYFQDYLHPLGNEWVIPDGNRPDMFYLLPYYSYSTDRYFSAFHFKHHFNGFIMDKIPLLKRTSLKTVFSANYIYNPKEKHYFETGIGIENIIIGQIPAGSIEYFWSWSSYLPNDRGFIIKLLQVITN
;
A
#
# COMPACT_ATOMS: atom_id res chain seq x y z
N MET A 1 18.93 23.17 33.26
CA MET A 1 17.70 23.28 32.44
C MET A 1 17.23 21.92 31.93
N PHE A 2 18.07 21.11 31.27
CA PHE A 2 17.74 19.74 30.81
C PHE A 2 17.25 18.77 31.92
N GLN A 3 17.75 18.88 33.15
CA GLN A 3 17.35 18.01 34.28
C GLN A 3 15.88 18.18 34.69
N ILE A 4 15.32 19.40 34.58
CA ILE A 4 13.94 19.69 35.00
C ILE A 4 12.95 19.02 34.02
N TRP A 5 13.28 19.01 32.74
CA TRP A 5 12.41 18.53 31.65
C TRP A 5 12.34 16.98 31.61
N ASN A 6 13.34 16.32 32.19
CA ASN A 6 13.41 14.87 32.34
C ASN A 6 12.93 14.37 33.71
N SER A 7 12.49 15.27 34.60
CA SER A 7 11.94 14.87 35.90
C SER A 7 10.57 14.21 35.71
N LYS A 8 10.29 13.18 36.51
CA LYS A 8 9.00 12.48 36.51
C LYS A 8 7.84 13.45 36.73
N THR A 9 7.99 14.39 37.66
CA THR A 9 6.97 15.39 38.02
C THR A 9 6.64 16.33 36.86
N TYR A 10 7.65 16.81 36.13
CA TYR A 10 7.42 17.64 34.94
C TYR A 10 6.74 16.84 33.82
N GLN A 11 7.24 15.64 33.54
CA GLN A 11 6.68 14.77 32.49
C GLN A 11 5.24 14.33 32.80
N ASP A 12 4.94 13.97 34.05
CA ASP A 12 3.59 13.61 34.50
C ASP A 12 2.62 14.81 34.36
N SER A 13 3.10 16.04 34.59
CA SER A 13 2.30 17.26 34.38
C SER A 13 1.99 17.48 32.90
N MET A 14 3.00 17.37 32.03
CA MET A 14 2.82 17.48 30.58
C MET A 14 1.90 16.38 30.03
N ASP A 15 2.08 15.14 30.50
CA ASP A 15 1.27 14.00 30.11
C ASP A 15 -0.19 14.16 30.57
N ARG A 16 -0.44 14.75 31.74
CA ARG A 16 -1.81 15.06 32.19
C ARG A 16 -2.53 16.03 31.25
N ILE A 17 -1.80 17.01 30.70
CA ILE A 17 -2.35 17.97 29.74
C ILE A 17 -2.57 17.30 28.38
N SER A 18 -1.58 16.55 27.87
CA SER A 18 -1.66 15.93 26.55
C SER A 18 -2.63 14.75 26.46
N ASN A 19 -2.73 13.95 27.52
CA ASN A 19 -3.59 12.76 27.58
C ASN A 19 -5.03 13.09 27.96
N LYS A 20 -5.38 14.36 28.19
CA LYS A 20 -6.76 14.72 28.51
C LYS A 20 -7.65 14.42 27.30
N PHE A 21 -8.57 13.48 27.48
CA PHE A 21 -9.57 13.15 26.46
C PHE A 21 -10.46 14.37 26.16
N LYS A 22 -10.64 14.68 24.88
CA LYS A 22 -11.52 15.72 24.37
C LYS A 22 -12.54 15.08 23.43
N ILE A 23 -13.73 15.67 23.31
CA ILE A 23 -14.80 15.13 22.43
C ILE A 23 -14.31 14.99 20.97
N GLN A 24 -13.48 15.92 20.49
CA GLN A 24 -12.87 15.85 19.16
C GLN A 24 -12.01 14.58 18.94
N ASN A 25 -11.51 13.92 19.99
CA ASN A 25 -10.80 12.65 19.88
C ASN A 25 -11.69 11.53 19.33
N ILE A 26 -13.01 11.68 19.43
CA ILE A 26 -13.97 10.77 18.80
C ILE A 26 -13.89 10.87 17.27
N LEU A 27 -13.54 12.05 16.74
CA LEU A 27 -13.43 12.31 15.30
C LEU A 27 -12.00 12.16 14.77
N LEU A 28 -11.00 12.44 15.59
CA LEU A 28 -9.58 12.50 15.18
C LEU A 28 -8.73 11.33 15.69
N GLY A 29 -9.29 10.46 16.54
CA GLY A 29 -8.54 9.44 17.25
C GLY A 29 -7.95 9.94 18.56
N TYR A 30 -7.34 9.04 19.33
CA TYR A 30 -6.80 9.35 20.65
C TYR A 30 -5.41 8.72 20.80
N SER A 31 -4.46 9.52 21.28
CA SER A 31 -3.11 9.05 21.60
C SER A 31 -2.85 9.29 23.08
N TYR A 32 -2.49 8.22 23.78
CA TYR A 32 -2.04 8.27 25.16
C TYR A 32 -0.52 8.14 25.18
N SER A 33 0.18 8.98 25.94
CA SER A 33 1.64 8.92 26.09
C SER A 33 2.04 8.89 27.55
N ASN A 34 3.06 8.12 27.89
CA ASN A 34 3.75 8.21 29.16
C ASN A 34 5.23 8.47 28.88
N ARG A 35 5.64 9.74 29.00
CA ARG A 35 7.00 10.19 28.67
C ARG A 35 8.03 9.62 29.64
N TYR A 36 7.69 9.45 30.91
CA TYR A 36 8.62 8.90 31.89
C TYR A 36 8.95 7.42 31.65
N LYS A 37 7.95 6.63 31.26
CA LYS A 37 8.13 5.20 30.90
C LYS A 37 8.42 4.98 29.41
N ASN A 38 8.54 6.06 28.63
CA ASN A 38 8.78 6.09 27.19
C ASN A 38 7.87 5.14 26.38
N TYR A 39 6.55 5.20 26.60
CA TYR A 39 5.60 4.47 25.77
C TYR A 39 4.42 5.34 25.33
N SER A 40 3.76 4.91 24.27
CA SER A 40 2.53 5.52 23.76
C SER A 40 1.57 4.47 23.23
N ILE A 41 0.29 4.78 23.28
CA ILE A 41 -0.80 3.99 22.69
C ILE A 41 -1.59 4.90 21.76
N ASN A 42 -1.62 4.55 20.48
CA ASN A 42 -2.45 5.23 19.49
C ASN A 42 -3.71 4.40 19.26
N TYR A 43 -4.86 4.98 19.59
CA TYR A 43 -6.16 4.41 19.31
C TYR A 43 -6.65 4.93 17.95
N PRO A 44 -7.13 4.04 17.07
CA PRO A 44 -7.67 4.45 15.78
C PRO A 44 -8.91 5.33 15.95
N VAL A 45 -9.17 6.14 14.93
CA VAL A 45 -10.36 7.00 14.87
C VAL A 45 -11.63 6.14 14.97
N PRO A 46 -12.57 6.44 15.87
CA PRO A 46 -13.84 5.72 16.00
C PRO A 46 -14.59 5.49 14.68
N LEU A 47 -14.68 6.50 13.81
CA LEU A 47 -15.32 6.34 12.50
C LEU A 47 -14.62 5.32 11.59
N SER A 48 -13.33 5.06 11.80
CA SER A 48 -12.57 4.04 11.06
C SER A 48 -12.66 2.63 11.64
N LEU A 49 -13.30 2.49 12.82
CA LEU A 49 -13.59 1.21 13.45
C LEU A 49 -14.69 0.47 12.71
N VAL A 50 -15.73 1.17 12.28
CA VAL A 50 -16.84 0.56 11.57
C VAL A 50 -16.55 0.63 10.07
N ARG A 51 -16.52 -0.52 9.41
CA ARG A 51 -16.25 -0.65 7.97
C ARG A 51 -17.29 -1.53 7.31
N PHE A 52 -17.25 -1.59 5.99
CA PHE A 52 -18.09 -2.48 5.20
C PHE A 52 -17.31 -3.13 4.06
N ASN A 53 -17.54 -4.42 3.85
CA ASN A 53 -17.26 -5.12 2.60
C ASN A 53 -18.27 -6.25 2.42
N VAL A 54 -18.37 -6.79 1.21
CA VAL A 54 -19.44 -7.75 0.87
C VAL A 54 -19.28 -9.13 1.52
N VAL A 55 -18.09 -9.46 2.01
CA VAL A 55 -17.78 -10.75 2.67
C VAL A 55 -18.14 -10.70 4.15
N GLU A 56 -17.79 -9.62 4.83
CA GLU A 56 -17.99 -9.44 6.27
C GLU A 56 -19.31 -8.73 6.59
N GLY A 57 -19.90 -8.04 5.61
CA GLY A 57 -20.92 -7.03 5.81
C GLY A 57 -20.34 -5.83 6.56
N TRP A 58 -21.17 -5.23 7.42
CA TRP A 58 -20.64 -4.34 8.46
C TRP A 58 -19.63 -5.10 9.30
N ASN A 59 -18.53 -4.45 9.68
CA ASN A 59 -17.53 -5.03 10.57
C ASN A 59 -16.94 -3.99 11.51
N ILE A 60 -16.52 -4.43 12.69
CA ILE A 60 -15.78 -3.63 13.68
C ILE A 60 -14.32 -4.04 13.61
N TYR A 61 -13.48 -3.14 13.09
CA TYR A 61 -12.04 -3.27 12.93
C TYR A 61 -11.30 -2.41 13.96
N PHE A 62 -10.76 -3.02 15.00
CA PHE A 62 -10.00 -2.34 16.05
C PHE A 62 -8.53 -2.76 16.01
N GLN A 63 -7.64 -1.79 15.79
CA GLN A 63 -6.20 -2.02 15.70
C GLN A 63 -5.42 -0.88 16.37
N PRO A 64 -5.25 -0.91 17.71
CA PRO A 64 -4.40 0.05 18.40
C PRO A 64 -2.92 -0.22 18.10
N ASP A 65 -2.10 0.81 18.24
CA ASP A 65 -0.64 0.71 18.14
C ASP A 65 -0.02 1.08 19.49
N PHE A 66 0.62 0.10 20.13
CA PHE A 66 1.47 0.33 21.30
C PHE A 66 2.92 0.46 20.84
N THR A 67 3.55 1.59 21.15
CA THR A 67 4.96 1.83 20.87
C THR A 67 5.70 2.12 22.17
N LYS A 68 6.81 1.42 22.42
CA LYS A 68 7.74 1.70 23.52
C LYS A 68 9.14 1.96 22.99
N THR A 69 9.67 3.15 23.25
CA THR A 69 10.97 3.59 22.72
C THR A 69 11.96 3.74 23.86
N ASP A 70 13.24 3.45 23.63
CA ASP A 70 14.31 3.74 24.59
C ASP A 70 15.11 4.99 24.20
N SER A 71 16.02 5.42 25.08
CA SER A 71 16.87 6.60 24.87
C SER A 71 17.78 6.49 23.64
N THR A 72 17.98 5.29 23.11
CA THR A 72 18.79 5.02 21.91
C THR A 72 17.94 4.92 20.65
N SER A 73 16.68 5.37 20.68
CA SER A 73 15.72 5.30 19.56
C SER A 73 15.36 3.88 19.11
N LYS A 74 15.75 2.84 19.86
CA LYS A 74 15.25 1.48 19.62
C LYS A 74 13.84 1.41 20.16
N TYR A 75 12.96 0.71 19.46
CA TYR A 75 11.56 0.65 19.88
C TYR A 75 10.98 -0.75 19.75
N TRP A 76 9.93 -0.98 20.52
CA TRP A 76 9.00 -2.09 20.37
C TRP A 76 7.69 -1.54 19.84
N ILE A 77 7.10 -2.24 18.86
CA ILE A 77 5.74 -1.98 18.39
C ILE A 77 4.93 -3.25 18.64
N VAL A 78 3.75 -3.10 19.23
CA VAL A 78 2.75 -4.16 19.36
C VAL A 78 1.44 -3.65 18.78
N ARG A 79 0.95 -4.31 17.73
CA ARG A 79 -0.31 -3.99 17.05
C ARG A 79 -1.23 -5.21 17.08
N PRO A 80 -2.09 -5.35 18.09
CA PRO A 80 -3.16 -6.32 18.03
C PRO A 80 -4.22 -5.83 17.03
N LEU A 81 -4.82 -6.75 16.30
CA LEU A 81 -5.99 -6.54 15.46
C LEU A 81 -7.11 -7.39 16.03
N ILE A 82 -8.26 -6.77 16.24
CA ILE A 82 -9.52 -7.42 16.61
C ILE A 82 -10.55 -6.98 15.58
N ASN A 83 -11.09 -7.94 14.84
CA ASN A 83 -12.07 -7.69 13.81
C ASN A 83 -13.27 -8.64 13.96
N TYR A 84 -14.49 -8.11 13.92
CA TYR A 84 -15.73 -8.89 13.93
C TYR A 84 -16.62 -8.51 12.75
N GLY A 85 -17.01 -9.50 11.94
CA GLY A 85 -17.93 -9.30 10.81
C GLY A 85 -19.35 -9.71 11.19
N PHE A 86 -20.33 -8.86 10.88
CA PHE A 86 -21.72 -9.10 11.25
C PHE A 86 -22.42 -10.08 10.29
N SER A 87 -22.02 -10.12 9.01
CA SER A 87 -22.58 -11.08 8.04
C SER A 87 -21.90 -12.44 8.09
N ASP A 88 -20.58 -12.51 8.35
CA ASP A 88 -19.88 -13.79 8.49
C ASP A 88 -19.97 -14.39 9.91
N LYS A 89 -20.37 -13.59 10.91
CA LYS A 89 -20.47 -13.89 12.35
C LYS A 89 -19.15 -14.42 12.94
N LYS A 90 -18.01 -13.97 12.44
CA LYS A 90 -16.68 -14.46 12.83
C LYS A 90 -15.82 -13.37 13.45
N TRP A 91 -15.13 -13.75 14.53
CA TRP A 91 -13.99 -13.03 15.07
C TRP A 91 -12.71 -13.39 14.30
N LYS A 92 -11.92 -12.37 13.98
CA LYS A 92 -10.61 -12.46 13.35
C LYS A 92 -9.66 -11.64 14.21
N THR A 93 -8.62 -12.30 14.73
CA THR A 93 -7.64 -11.66 15.61
C THR A 93 -6.24 -11.97 15.14
N SER A 94 -5.38 -10.96 15.09
CA SER A 94 -3.97 -11.13 14.80
C SER A 94 -3.14 -10.17 15.65
N ALA A 95 -1.84 -10.40 15.73
CA ALA A 95 -0.93 -9.49 16.40
C ALA A 95 0.36 -9.37 15.61
N LEU A 96 0.84 -8.13 15.45
CA LEU A 96 2.21 -7.83 15.00
C LEU A 96 3.02 -7.39 16.21
N ILE A 97 4.15 -8.03 16.44
CA ILE A 97 5.15 -7.63 17.42
C ILE A 97 6.44 -7.35 16.66
N SER A 98 6.99 -6.14 16.81
CA SER A 98 8.18 -5.70 16.10
C SER A 98 9.19 -5.08 17.05
N ARG A 99 10.48 -5.34 16.82
CA ARG A 99 11.60 -4.76 17.56
C ARG A 99 12.62 -4.17 16.59
N ARG A 100 12.70 -2.85 16.54
CA ARG A 100 13.82 -2.13 15.93
C ARG A 100 14.97 -2.13 16.94
N TYR A 101 15.99 -2.94 16.70
CA TYR A 101 17.15 -3.07 17.60
C TYR A 101 18.35 -2.24 17.12
N SER A 102 18.38 -1.85 15.84
CA SER A 102 19.41 -0.98 15.27
C SER A 102 18.76 0.15 14.45
N PRO A 103 18.55 1.35 15.01
CA PRO A 103 17.97 2.47 14.28
C PRO A 103 18.92 3.01 13.21
N GLU A 104 20.24 2.94 13.44
CA GLU A 104 21.25 3.36 12.47
C GLU A 104 21.22 2.54 11.19
N MET A 105 21.13 1.21 11.31
CA MET A 105 21.09 0.29 10.16
C MET A 105 19.66 -0.14 9.82
N LEU A 106 18.64 0.48 10.43
CA LEU A 106 17.24 0.05 10.31
C LEU A 106 17.05 -1.46 10.55
N GLY A 107 17.83 -2.07 11.45
CA GLY A 107 17.70 -3.47 11.83
C GLY A 107 16.43 -3.72 12.65
N GLU A 108 15.50 -4.51 12.11
CA GLU A 108 14.23 -4.85 12.76
C GLU A 108 13.83 -6.30 12.51
N PHE A 109 13.37 -6.95 13.59
CA PHE A 109 12.70 -8.24 13.54
C PHE A 109 11.23 -8.04 13.87
N SER A 110 10.34 -8.76 13.18
CA SER A 110 8.93 -8.76 13.52
C SER A 110 8.30 -10.14 13.37
N VAL A 111 7.37 -10.44 14.28
CA VAL A 111 6.51 -11.62 14.23
C VAL A 111 5.08 -11.16 14.06
N GLU A 112 4.40 -11.66 13.04
CA GLU A 112 2.96 -11.47 12.85
C GLU A 112 2.27 -12.83 12.87
N PHE A 113 1.19 -12.98 13.64
CA PHE A 113 0.48 -14.24 13.73
C PHE A 113 -1.00 -14.05 14.01
N GLY A 114 -1.80 -15.08 13.69
CA GLY A 114 -3.22 -15.13 13.99
C GLY A 114 -4.05 -15.34 12.74
N ARG A 115 -5.24 -14.74 12.71
CA ARG A 115 -6.23 -14.85 11.64
C ARG A 115 -6.71 -13.47 11.19
N LYS A 116 -6.64 -13.19 9.90
CA LYS A 116 -7.18 -11.97 9.29
C LYS A 116 -7.75 -12.26 7.91
N TYR A 117 -8.61 -11.38 7.42
CA TYR A 117 -9.00 -11.38 6.02
C TYR A 117 -8.02 -10.46 5.27
N ASP A 118 -7.43 -10.98 4.21
CA ASP A 118 -6.40 -10.29 3.45
C ASP A 118 -6.80 -10.19 1.97
N GLN A 119 -6.24 -9.20 1.27
CA GLN A 119 -6.49 -9.06 -0.17
C GLN A 119 -5.72 -10.11 -0.96
N TYR A 120 -6.27 -10.54 -2.10
CA TYR A 120 -5.56 -11.45 -3.00
C TYR A 120 -4.25 -10.84 -3.50
N ASP A 121 -4.22 -9.53 -3.74
CA ASP A 121 -2.98 -8.79 -3.99
C ASP A 121 -2.36 -8.30 -2.67
N GLU A 122 -1.21 -8.87 -2.31
CA GLU A 122 -0.44 -8.54 -1.10
C GLU A 122 0.12 -7.10 -1.12
N ASN A 123 0.11 -6.42 -2.27
CA ASN A 123 0.48 -5.01 -2.37
C ASN A 123 -0.59 -4.05 -1.83
N LEU A 124 -1.79 -4.57 -1.52
CA LEU A 124 -2.93 -3.83 -0.99
C LEU A 124 -3.32 -2.61 -1.85
N PRO A 125 -3.66 -2.81 -3.14
CA PRO A 125 -3.95 -1.72 -4.08
C PRO A 125 -5.21 -0.92 -3.71
N ILE A 126 -6.10 -1.50 -2.89
CA ILE A 126 -7.39 -0.90 -2.52
C ILE A 126 -7.40 -0.63 -1.02
N LEU A 127 -7.65 0.62 -0.61
CA LEU A 127 -7.84 0.97 0.78
C LEU A 127 -9.21 0.50 1.28
N LEU A 128 -9.23 -0.12 2.46
CA LEU A 128 -10.46 -0.61 3.11
C LEU A 128 -11.52 0.49 3.31
N LYS A 129 -11.08 1.73 3.53
CA LYS A 129 -11.96 2.89 3.65
C LYS A 129 -12.61 3.25 2.31
N SER A 130 -11.81 3.36 1.25
CA SER A 130 -12.29 3.64 -0.11
C SER A 130 -13.30 2.58 -0.55
N ASN A 131 -13.00 1.30 -0.31
CA ASN A 131 -13.94 0.20 -0.57
C ASN A 131 -15.23 0.29 0.24
N THR A 132 -15.16 0.69 1.52
CA THR A 132 -16.36 0.86 2.37
C THR A 132 -17.31 1.88 1.76
N TRP A 133 -16.79 3.04 1.36
CA TRP A 133 -17.59 4.11 0.76
C TRP A 133 -18.12 3.72 -0.63
N SER A 134 -17.29 3.15 -1.49
CA SER A 134 -17.71 2.70 -2.83
C SER A 134 -18.79 1.61 -2.74
N SER A 135 -18.66 0.69 -1.79
CA SER A 135 -19.66 -0.36 -1.56
C SER A 135 -20.98 0.23 -1.07
N LEU A 136 -20.96 0.99 0.03
CA LEU A 136 -22.18 1.48 0.65
C LEU A 136 -22.95 2.49 -0.22
N PHE A 137 -22.26 3.36 -0.96
CA PHE A 137 -22.89 4.46 -1.70
C PHE A 137 -23.08 4.20 -3.19
N TYR A 138 -22.25 3.35 -3.80
CA TYR A 138 -22.29 3.08 -5.24
C TYR A 138 -22.54 1.61 -5.58
N LYS A 139 -22.59 0.73 -4.56
CA LYS A 139 -22.68 -0.72 -4.70
C LYS A 139 -21.53 -1.31 -5.53
N LEU A 140 -20.34 -0.73 -5.37
CA LEU A 140 -19.09 -1.16 -6.02
C LEU A 140 -18.10 -1.65 -4.96
N ASN A 141 -17.97 -2.97 -4.85
CA ASN A 141 -16.99 -3.60 -3.97
C ASN A 141 -15.79 -4.03 -4.82
N TYR A 142 -14.67 -3.32 -4.73
CA TYR A 142 -13.45 -3.62 -5.47
C TYR A 142 -12.57 -4.62 -4.73
N ILE A 143 -12.62 -4.63 -3.40
CA ILE A 143 -11.77 -5.51 -2.60
C ILE A 143 -12.15 -6.97 -2.82
N ARG A 144 -11.13 -7.83 -2.91
CA ARG A 144 -11.29 -9.27 -3.02
C ARG A 144 -10.50 -9.92 -1.90
N LEU A 145 -11.16 -10.69 -1.06
CA LEU A 145 -10.62 -11.15 0.23
C LEU A 145 -10.51 -12.66 0.33
N TYR A 146 -9.54 -13.14 1.10
CA TYR A 146 -9.47 -14.53 1.54
C TYR A 146 -9.16 -14.62 3.04
N ASP A 147 -9.54 -15.72 3.69
CA ASP A 147 -9.25 -15.97 5.11
C ASP A 147 -7.82 -16.50 5.23
N LYS A 148 -6.98 -15.80 5.98
CA LYS A 148 -5.59 -16.19 6.22
C LYS A 148 -5.37 -16.47 7.69
N ARG A 149 -4.92 -17.68 8.00
CA ARG A 149 -4.42 -18.09 9.33
C ARG A 149 -2.95 -18.37 9.21
N PHE A 150 -2.11 -17.64 9.94
CA PHE A 150 -0.70 -17.59 9.60
C PHE A 150 0.19 -17.31 10.80
N VAL A 151 1.46 -17.66 10.62
CA VAL A 151 2.60 -17.16 11.40
C VAL A 151 3.65 -16.69 10.40
N LYS A 152 4.09 -15.45 10.55
CA LYS A 152 5.06 -14.78 9.68
C LYS A 152 6.19 -14.21 10.52
N LEU A 153 7.41 -14.58 10.17
CA LEU A 153 8.64 -14.02 10.71
C LEU A 153 9.26 -13.14 9.64
N SER A 154 9.51 -11.86 9.95
CA SER A 154 10.12 -10.92 9.02
C SER A 154 11.36 -10.28 9.64
N TYR A 155 12.34 -10.01 8.79
CA TYR A 155 13.57 -9.32 9.15
C TYR A 155 13.90 -8.27 8.09
N GLN A 156 14.40 -7.12 8.52
CA GLN A 156 14.91 -6.10 7.63
C GLN A 156 16.12 -5.38 8.21
N MET A 157 17.04 -4.98 7.34
CA MET A 157 18.24 -4.22 7.70
C MET A 157 18.88 -3.56 6.47
N GLU A 158 19.53 -2.43 6.67
CA GLU A 158 20.56 -1.90 5.77
C GLU A 158 21.91 -2.55 6.11
N ILE A 159 22.34 -3.52 5.30
CA ILE A 159 23.52 -4.33 5.60
C ILE A 159 24.81 -3.55 5.29
N VAL A 160 24.80 -2.81 4.18
CA VAL A 160 25.82 -1.83 3.82
C VAL A 160 25.14 -0.58 3.32
N ASN A 161 25.87 0.54 3.29
CA ASN A 161 25.31 1.83 2.90
C ASN A 161 24.43 1.71 1.64
N SER A 162 23.17 2.11 1.75
CA SER A 162 22.14 2.10 0.69
C SER A 162 21.64 0.73 0.20
N LEU A 163 22.18 -0.39 0.70
CA LEU A 163 21.72 -1.74 0.40
C LEU A 163 20.84 -2.27 1.53
N PHE A 164 19.54 -2.26 1.29
CA PHE A 164 18.53 -2.77 2.19
C PHE A 164 18.19 -4.20 1.82
N VAL A 165 18.08 -5.04 2.84
CA VAL A 165 17.56 -6.40 2.73
C VAL A 165 16.29 -6.49 3.54
N LYS A 166 15.26 -7.07 2.95
CA LYS A 166 14.07 -7.52 3.66
C LYS A 166 13.83 -8.97 3.33
N THR A 167 13.48 -9.76 4.33
CA THR A 167 13.14 -11.15 4.12
C THR A 167 12.04 -11.57 5.08
N TYR A 168 11.23 -12.53 4.66
CA TYR A 168 10.30 -13.19 5.56
C TYR A 168 10.11 -14.65 5.23
N ALA A 169 9.69 -15.40 6.24
CA ALA A 169 9.13 -16.74 6.12
C ALA A 169 7.72 -16.73 6.72
N GLU A 170 6.74 -17.26 5.99
CA GLU A 170 5.34 -17.36 6.40
C GLU A 170 4.86 -18.79 6.24
N ILE A 171 4.19 -19.34 7.24
CA ILE A 171 3.37 -20.55 7.10
C ILE A 171 1.91 -20.10 7.22
N ALA A 172 1.10 -20.40 6.21
CA ALA A 172 -0.28 -19.96 6.16
C ALA A 172 -1.24 -21.07 5.72
N GLU A 173 -2.41 -21.11 6.35
CA GLU A 173 -3.63 -21.72 5.80
C GLU A 173 -4.50 -20.62 5.20
N ARG A 174 -4.85 -20.77 3.92
CA ARG A 174 -5.60 -19.79 3.14
C ARG A 174 -6.91 -20.44 2.69
N LEU A 175 -8.02 -19.71 2.83
CA LEU A 175 -9.35 -20.18 2.41
C LEU A 175 -10.04 -19.10 1.56
N PRO A 176 -10.65 -19.46 0.43
CA PRO A 176 -11.51 -18.54 -0.31
C PRO A 176 -12.68 -18.11 0.58
N LEU A 177 -13.20 -16.91 0.29
CA LEU A 177 -14.37 -16.37 0.97
C LEU A 177 -15.44 -16.07 -0.08
N GLU A 178 -16.69 -16.20 0.34
CA GLU A 178 -17.86 -15.90 -0.50
C GLU A 178 -18.50 -14.59 -0.05
N LYS A 179 -19.24 -13.97 -0.96
CA LYS A 179 -20.11 -12.84 -0.65
C LYS A 179 -21.20 -13.27 0.34
N LYS A 180 -21.44 -12.46 1.37
CA LYS A 180 -22.46 -12.72 2.41
C LYS A 180 -23.41 -11.55 2.70
N SER A 181 -23.11 -10.37 2.17
CA SER A 181 -23.93 -9.19 2.34
C SER A 181 -24.19 -8.56 0.98
N ASP A 182 -25.43 -8.12 0.77
CA ASP A 182 -25.82 -7.32 -0.38
C ASP A 182 -26.32 -5.91 0.01
N PHE A 183 -25.97 -5.47 1.22
CA PHE A 183 -26.39 -4.18 1.75
C PHE A 183 -25.71 -3.00 1.05
N SER A 184 -26.48 -1.95 0.75
CA SER A 184 -26.03 -0.63 0.32
C SER A 184 -27.08 0.43 0.69
N PHE A 185 -26.67 1.69 0.88
CA PHE A 185 -27.60 2.80 1.11
C PHE A 185 -28.33 3.21 -0.17
N PHE A 186 -27.63 3.13 -1.31
CA PHE A 186 -28.14 3.50 -2.63
C PHE A 186 -27.89 2.36 -3.63
N TYR A 187 -28.45 2.49 -4.84
CA TYR A 187 -28.33 1.47 -5.90
C TYR A 187 -28.78 0.07 -5.48
N THR A 188 -29.83 -0.02 -4.66
CA THR A 188 -30.35 -1.29 -4.10
C THR A 188 -30.84 -2.28 -5.15
N HIS A 189 -31.14 -1.81 -6.38
CA HIS A 189 -31.52 -2.63 -7.52
C HIS A 189 -30.34 -3.38 -8.17
N ARG A 190 -29.09 -3.00 -7.87
CA ARG A 190 -27.89 -3.71 -8.34
C ARG A 190 -27.53 -4.84 -7.37
N ILE A 191 -26.74 -5.80 -7.82
CA ILE A 191 -26.18 -6.88 -6.99
C ILE A 191 -24.67 -6.70 -7.00
N TYR A 192 -24.01 -6.92 -5.86
CA TYR A 192 -22.54 -6.94 -5.86
C TYR A 192 -21.98 -8.14 -6.63
N ASP A 193 -20.83 -7.92 -7.27
CA ASP A 193 -20.00 -8.99 -7.80
C ASP A 193 -19.63 -10.02 -6.71
N GLU A 194 -19.35 -11.24 -7.15
CA GLU A 194 -18.79 -12.26 -6.28
C GLU A 194 -17.38 -11.89 -5.82
N ASN A 195 -16.95 -12.50 -4.72
CA ASN A 195 -15.62 -12.30 -4.15
C ASN A 195 -14.54 -13.09 -4.92
N ILE A 196 -14.59 -13.02 -6.25
CA ILE A 196 -13.67 -13.67 -7.19
C ILE A 196 -12.82 -12.58 -7.84
N PRO A 197 -11.48 -12.60 -7.68
CA PRO A 197 -10.60 -11.60 -8.28
C PRO A 197 -10.62 -11.55 -9.80
N ASN A 198 -10.65 -12.71 -10.45
CA ASN A 198 -10.61 -12.80 -11.90
C ASN A 198 -11.41 -14.02 -12.38
N TYR A 199 -12.53 -13.75 -13.05
CA TYR A 199 -13.48 -14.76 -13.56
C TYR A 199 -12.97 -15.56 -14.77
N VAL A 200 -11.87 -15.12 -15.41
CA VAL A 200 -11.28 -15.83 -16.55
C VAL A 200 -10.36 -16.95 -16.09
N VAL A 201 -10.00 -16.98 -14.80
CA VAL A 201 -9.16 -18.02 -14.23
C VAL A 201 -10.06 -19.11 -13.62
N PRO A 202 -9.77 -20.41 -13.82
CA PRO A 202 -10.65 -21.50 -13.37
C PRO A 202 -10.90 -21.51 -11.87
N ASP A 203 -12.13 -21.80 -11.44
CA ASP A 203 -12.51 -21.76 -10.02
C ASP A 203 -11.69 -22.71 -9.11
N GLU A 204 -11.14 -23.78 -9.66
CA GLU A 204 -10.32 -24.78 -8.95
C GLU A 204 -9.07 -24.17 -8.28
N ILE A 205 -8.59 -23.02 -8.77
CA ILE A 205 -7.43 -22.35 -8.17
C ILE A 205 -7.79 -21.54 -6.92
N TYR A 206 -9.08 -21.26 -6.69
CA TYR A 206 -9.58 -20.56 -5.51
C TYR A 206 -10.01 -21.57 -4.44
N THR A 207 -9.08 -22.43 -4.01
CA THR A 207 -9.36 -23.51 -3.06
C THR A 207 -8.59 -23.35 -1.75
N ARG A 208 -9.11 -23.98 -0.69
CA ARG A 208 -8.43 -24.01 0.61
C ARG A 208 -7.11 -24.75 0.48
N HIS A 209 -6.03 -24.13 0.98
CA HIS A 209 -4.71 -24.73 0.92
C HIS A 209 -3.81 -24.25 2.06
N LYS A 210 -2.69 -24.96 2.24
CA LYS A 210 -1.62 -24.59 3.15
C LYS A 210 -0.33 -24.44 2.36
N THR A 211 0.46 -23.43 2.70
CA THR A 211 1.71 -23.15 2.01
C THR A 211 2.73 -22.53 2.96
N THR A 212 4.00 -22.84 2.73
CA THR A 212 5.13 -22.09 3.30
C THR A 212 5.66 -21.15 2.23
N THR A 213 5.77 -19.86 2.55
CA THR A 213 6.33 -18.84 1.66
C THR A 213 7.62 -18.31 2.24
N PHE A 214 8.67 -18.21 1.42
CA PHE A 214 9.89 -17.47 1.71
C PHE A 214 10.02 -16.31 0.72
N SER A 215 10.47 -15.16 1.17
CA SER A 215 10.73 -14.00 0.30
C SER A 215 12.01 -13.29 0.68
N LEU A 216 12.73 -12.81 -0.33
CA LEU A 216 13.91 -11.96 -0.23
C LEU A 216 13.74 -10.74 -1.14
N GLU A 217 13.90 -9.54 -0.59
CA GLU A 217 13.96 -8.28 -1.33
C GLU A 217 15.30 -7.60 -1.04
N LEU A 218 16.04 -7.28 -2.09
CA LEU A 218 17.23 -6.44 -2.06
C LEU A 218 16.89 -5.11 -2.72
N ARG A 219 17.07 -4.00 -2.00
CA ARG A 219 16.91 -2.64 -2.54
C ARG A 219 18.22 -1.90 -2.43
N TRP A 220 18.70 -1.37 -3.55
CA TRP A 220 19.99 -0.68 -3.63
C TRP A 220 19.86 0.69 -4.29
N THR A 221 20.48 1.71 -3.69
CA THR A 221 20.54 3.07 -4.27
C THR A 221 22.01 3.51 -4.38
N PRO A 222 22.65 3.35 -5.55
CA PRO A 222 24.08 3.62 -5.70
C PRO A 222 24.48 5.02 -5.24
N GLY A 223 25.60 5.13 -4.53
CA GLY A 223 26.17 6.42 -4.11
C GLY A 223 25.26 7.26 -3.21
N GLN A 224 24.27 6.66 -2.53
CA GLN A 224 23.43 7.40 -1.59
C GLN A 224 24.26 7.83 -0.37
N THR A 225 24.22 9.12 -0.06
CA THR A 225 24.86 9.69 1.13
C THR A 225 23.91 9.67 2.33
N TYR A 226 24.44 9.77 3.54
CA TYR A 226 23.65 9.89 4.77
C TYR A 226 24.30 10.87 5.76
N SER A 227 23.49 11.42 6.64
CA SER A 227 23.92 12.17 7.82
C SER A 227 23.89 11.26 9.03
N SER A 228 24.99 11.20 9.80
CA SER A 228 25.13 10.32 10.96
C SER A 228 25.01 11.10 12.27
N TYR A 229 24.27 10.53 13.22
CA TYR A 229 24.06 11.01 14.58
C TYR A 229 24.33 9.85 15.57
N PRO A 230 24.55 10.11 16.88
CA PRO A 230 24.98 9.08 17.84
C PRO A 230 24.12 7.81 17.95
N ASN A 231 22.86 7.83 17.51
CA ASN A 231 21.97 6.67 17.51
C ASN A 231 21.10 6.56 16.24
N LEU A 232 21.43 7.31 15.18
CA LEU A 232 20.57 7.44 14.01
C LEU A 232 21.36 7.79 12.74
N ARG A 233 20.94 7.24 11.61
CA ARG A 233 21.39 7.69 10.28
C ARG A 233 20.19 8.18 9.47
N ILE A 234 20.31 9.36 8.88
CA ILE A 234 19.30 9.92 7.98
C ILE A 234 19.84 9.80 6.56
N ARG A 235 19.18 8.99 5.71
CA ARG A 235 19.60 8.80 4.32
C ARG A 235 19.11 9.98 3.47
N ASN A 236 20.02 10.59 2.73
CA ASN A 236 19.68 11.66 1.79
C ASN A 236 19.03 11.08 0.52
N VAL A 237 18.37 11.93 -0.25
CA VAL A 237 17.83 11.54 -1.56
C VAL A 237 19.00 11.15 -2.48
N GLY A 238 18.97 9.92 -3.00
CA GLY A 238 20.02 9.39 -3.88
C GLY A 238 20.07 10.12 -5.23
N LYS A 239 21.28 10.28 -5.80
CA LYS A 239 21.47 10.86 -7.14
C LYS A 239 21.15 9.86 -8.25
N TYR A 240 21.41 8.58 -8.03
CA TYR A 240 21.16 7.50 -8.99
C TYR A 240 19.77 6.87 -8.82
N PRO A 241 19.33 6.02 -9.76
CA PRO A 241 18.10 5.24 -9.63
C PRO A 241 18.16 4.25 -8.47
N VAL A 242 16.98 3.83 -7.99
CA VAL A 242 16.84 2.74 -7.04
C VAL A 242 16.64 1.45 -7.82
N PHE A 243 17.42 0.42 -7.50
CA PHE A 243 17.27 -0.93 -8.02
C PHE A 243 16.61 -1.81 -6.97
N ARG A 244 15.66 -2.64 -7.35
CA ARG A 244 15.04 -3.64 -6.47
C ARG A 244 15.08 -5.00 -7.14
N LEU A 245 15.63 -5.99 -6.47
CA LEU A 245 15.51 -7.39 -6.82
C LEU A 245 14.67 -8.04 -5.75
N TYR A 246 13.59 -8.72 -6.13
CA TYR A 246 12.81 -9.51 -5.19
C TYR A 246 12.63 -10.92 -5.71
N GLN A 247 12.52 -11.85 -4.78
CA GLN A 247 12.36 -13.27 -5.03
C GLN A 247 11.37 -13.83 -4.01
N LYS A 248 10.45 -14.69 -4.47
CA LYS A 248 9.45 -15.36 -3.63
C LYS A 248 9.43 -16.84 -4.00
N THR A 249 9.55 -17.68 -2.99
CA THR A 249 9.41 -19.13 -3.09
C THR A 249 8.15 -19.52 -2.33
N GLY A 250 7.27 -20.29 -2.97
CA GLY A 250 6.13 -20.92 -2.30
C GLY A 250 6.23 -22.43 -2.35
N ILE A 251 5.96 -23.08 -1.23
CA ILE A 251 5.99 -24.52 -1.04
C ILE A 251 4.62 -24.95 -0.54
N PRO A 252 3.71 -25.33 -1.46
CA PRO A 252 2.41 -25.91 -1.09
C PRO A 252 2.58 -27.20 -0.28
N PHE A 253 1.65 -27.45 0.64
CA PHE A 253 1.65 -28.68 1.43
C PHE A 253 1.01 -29.85 0.68
N ASP A 254 0.24 -29.56 -0.38
CA ASP A 254 -0.27 -30.55 -1.30
C ASP A 254 0.87 -31.10 -2.15
N LYS A 255 1.12 -32.41 -2.05
CA LYS A 255 2.19 -33.11 -2.76
C LYS A 255 2.02 -33.12 -4.29
N ASN A 256 0.80 -32.90 -4.78
CA ASN A 256 0.51 -32.84 -6.21
C ASN A 256 0.89 -31.48 -6.81
N ILE A 257 1.13 -30.46 -5.98
CA ILE A 257 1.48 -29.11 -6.42
C ILE A 257 2.96 -28.87 -6.15
N LYS A 258 3.71 -28.57 -7.21
CA LYS A 258 5.15 -28.31 -7.11
C LYS A 258 5.42 -26.97 -6.41
N ALA A 259 6.54 -26.91 -5.69
CA ALA A 259 7.07 -25.63 -5.22
C ALA A 259 7.39 -24.71 -6.40
N TYR A 260 7.11 -23.42 -6.26
CA TYR A 260 7.31 -22.41 -7.28
C TYR A 260 8.30 -21.33 -6.81
N TYR A 261 8.93 -20.67 -7.79
CA TYR A 261 9.89 -19.61 -7.56
C TYR A 261 9.60 -18.47 -8.54
N THR A 262 9.26 -17.31 -8.00
CA THR A 262 9.12 -16.07 -8.78
C THR A 262 10.23 -15.10 -8.41
N ALA A 263 10.61 -14.25 -9.35
CA ALA A 263 11.46 -13.11 -9.07
C ALA A 263 11.09 -11.92 -9.95
N GLY A 264 11.46 -10.73 -9.50
CA GLY A 264 11.35 -9.52 -10.30
C GLY A 264 12.50 -8.57 -10.05
N LEU A 265 12.79 -7.77 -11.06
CA LEU A 265 13.77 -6.71 -11.06
C LEU A 265 13.06 -5.42 -11.46
N SER A 266 13.21 -4.38 -10.64
CA SER A 266 12.75 -3.04 -10.99
C SER A 266 13.81 -1.97 -10.83
N ILE A 267 13.66 -0.93 -11.65
CA ILE A 267 14.45 0.30 -11.60
C ILE A 267 13.50 1.48 -11.55
N GLU A 268 13.74 2.40 -10.61
CA GLU A 268 12.93 3.61 -10.47
C GLU A 268 13.80 4.83 -10.23
N LYS A 269 13.36 5.97 -10.76
CA LYS A 269 13.95 7.26 -10.41
C LYS A 269 12.87 8.33 -10.38
N SER A 270 12.82 9.05 -9.28
CA SER A 270 11.93 10.21 -9.12
C SER A 270 12.66 11.52 -9.43
N ARG A 271 11.93 12.47 -10.01
CA ARG A 271 12.37 13.86 -10.24
C ARG A 271 13.72 13.99 -10.97
N VAL A 272 13.89 13.27 -12.07
CA VAL A 272 14.98 13.52 -13.03
C VAL A 272 14.78 14.92 -13.61
N ASN A 273 15.70 15.82 -13.28
CA ASN A 273 15.60 17.23 -13.64
C ASN A 273 15.96 17.45 -15.12
N LEU A 274 15.04 18.04 -15.88
CA LEU A 274 15.24 18.49 -17.27
C LEU A 274 15.34 20.01 -17.36
N ALA A 275 15.73 20.66 -16.26
CA ALA A 275 15.86 22.10 -16.10
C ALA A 275 14.57 22.84 -16.49
N ARG A 276 14.63 23.64 -17.57
CA ARG A 276 13.51 24.49 -18.01
C ARG A 276 12.31 23.70 -18.55
N TYR A 277 12.51 22.43 -18.91
CA TYR A 277 11.44 21.55 -19.36
C TYR A 277 10.73 20.85 -18.20
N GLY A 278 11.11 21.13 -16.95
CA GLY A 278 10.53 20.51 -15.76
C GLY A 278 11.29 19.26 -15.34
N TYR A 279 10.58 18.23 -14.87
CA TYR A 279 11.19 16.98 -14.40
C TYR A 279 10.31 15.79 -14.72
N PHE A 280 10.90 14.60 -14.81
CA PHE A 280 10.14 13.36 -14.95
C PHE A 280 10.49 12.35 -13.87
N SER A 281 9.62 11.38 -13.71
CA SER A 281 9.82 10.19 -12.90
C SER A 281 9.51 8.97 -13.77
N TYR A 282 10.22 7.87 -13.53
CA TYR A 282 9.97 6.62 -14.21
C TYR A 282 10.10 5.42 -13.26
N TYR A 283 9.40 4.35 -13.61
CA TYR A 283 9.49 3.02 -13.01
C TYR A 283 9.45 2.00 -14.14
N ALA A 284 10.35 1.01 -14.10
CA ALA A 284 10.33 -0.12 -15.02
C ALA A 284 10.52 -1.41 -14.23
N GLU A 285 9.79 -2.44 -14.59
CA GLU A 285 9.83 -3.74 -13.92
C GLU A 285 9.72 -4.88 -14.92
N VAL A 286 10.47 -5.94 -14.65
CA VAL A 286 10.25 -7.27 -15.24
C VAL A 286 10.15 -8.27 -14.11
N ALA A 287 9.15 -9.14 -14.16
CA ALA A 287 8.98 -10.18 -13.15
C ALA A 287 8.40 -11.44 -13.77
N GLY A 288 8.71 -12.59 -13.17
CA GLY A 288 8.23 -13.86 -13.67
C GLY A 288 8.53 -15.06 -12.78
N SER A 289 7.84 -16.16 -13.09
CA SER A 289 8.16 -17.50 -12.63
C SER A 289 9.45 -18.01 -13.26
N ILE A 290 10.46 -18.25 -12.42
CA ILE A 290 11.75 -18.82 -12.83
C ILE A 290 11.68 -20.35 -12.82
N ILE A 291 11.07 -20.94 -11.78
CA ILE A 291 10.96 -22.39 -11.61
C ILE A 291 9.53 -22.73 -11.22
N ASN A 292 8.85 -23.54 -12.05
CA ASN A 292 7.41 -23.84 -11.96
C ASN A 292 6.55 -22.57 -11.88
N ARG A 293 5.22 -22.73 -12.00
CA ARG A 293 4.28 -21.61 -11.90
C ARG A 293 3.48 -21.72 -10.60
N PRO A 294 3.12 -20.59 -9.96
CA PRO A 294 2.20 -20.62 -8.84
C PRO A 294 0.86 -21.21 -9.30
N TYR A 295 0.31 -22.14 -8.53
CA TYR A 295 -0.99 -22.75 -8.83
C TYR A 295 -2.15 -21.87 -8.33
N TYR A 296 -2.04 -21.38 -7.10
CA TYR A 296 -3.08 -20.58 -6.44
C TYR A 296 -3.01 -19.10 -6.83
N PHE A 297 -4.17 -18.45 -7.01
CA PHE A 297 -4.25 -17.07 -7.49
C PHE A 297 -3.54 -16.06 -6.58
N GLN A 298 -3.57 -16.27 -5.26
CA GLN A 298 -2.93 -15.41 -4.25
C GLN A 298 -1.41 -15.26 -4.47
N ASP A 299 -0.81 -16.18 -5.21
CA ASP A 299 0.63 -16.24 -5.45
C ASP A 299 1.01 -15.79 -6.86
N TYR A 300 0.04 -15.31 -7.65
CA TYR A 300 0.30 -14.75 -8.97
C TYR A 300 1.05 -13.41 -8.83
N LEU A 301 1.66 -12.99 -9.93
CA LEU A 301 2.20 -11.65 -10.04
C LEU A 301 1.03 -10.70 -10.33
N HIS A 302 0.85 -9.68 -9.51
CA HIS A 302 -0.27 -8.74 -9.57
C HIS A 302 0.23 -7.32 -9.92
N PRO A 303 0.23 -6.93 -11.21
CA PRO A 303 0.41 -5.54 -11.58
C PRO A 303 -0.68 -4.65 -10.98
N LEU A 304 -0.31 -3.46 -10.51
CA LEU A 304 -1.22 -2.58 -9.78
C LEU A 304 -2.15 -1.82 -10.71
N GLY A 305 -3.39 -2.31 -10.81
CA GLY A 305 -4.49 -1.63 -11.46
C GLY A 305 -5.17 -0.58 -10.57
N ASN A 306 -6.16 0.10 -11.13
CA ASN A 306 -7.05 1.03 -10.45
C ASN A 306 -8.40 1.12 -11.19
N GLU A 307 -9.50 0.98 -10.45
CA GLU A 307 -10.88 1.15 -10.97
C GLU A 307 -11.63 2.28 -10.24
N TRP A 308 -10.91 3.05 -9.42
CA TRP A 308 -11.49 4.14 -8.64
C TRP A 308 -10.99 5.50 -9.13
N VAL A 309 -11.91 6.46 -9.28
CA VAL A 309 -11.62 7.80 -9.80
C VAL A 309 -10.62 8.59 -8.93
N ILE A 310 -10.53 8.27 -7.64
CA ILE A 310 -9.57 8.85 -6.70
C ILE A 310 -8.60 7.74 -6.28
N PRO A 311 -7.47 7.57 -6.96
CA PRO A 311 -6.57 6.45 -6.69
C PRO A 311 -6.08 6.46 -5.25
N ASP A 312 -5.93 5.27 -4.70
CA ASP A 312 -5.48 5.05 -3.34
C ASP A 312 -3.96 5.24 -3.24
N GLY A 313 -3.55 6.48 -2.99
CA GLY A 313 -2.14 6.87 -2.82
C GLY A 313 -1.44 7.25 -4.12
N ASN A 314 -0.13 7.52 -4.03
CA ASN A 314 0.70 7.95 -5.16
C ASN A 314 1.86 6.95 -5.35
N ARG A 315 1.57 5.88 -6.09
CA ARG A 315 2.49 4.79 -6.36
C ARG A 315 3.11 4.94 -7.77
N PRO A 316 4.43 4.80 -7.93
CA PRO A 316 5.10 4.96 -9.22
C PRO A 316 4.84 3.80 -10.20
N ASP A 317 4.42 2.64 -9.67
CA ASP A 317 4.16 1.36 -10.33
C ASP A 317 2.66 1.11 -10.62
N MET A 318 1.81 2.12 -10.48
CA MET A 318 0.36 1.99 -10.58
C MET A 318 -0.17 2.46 -11.94
N PHE A 319 -1.07 1.67 -12.51
CA PHE A 319 -1.92 2.02 -13.64
C PHE A 319 -3.19 2.72 -13.13
N TYR A 320 -3.73 3.63 -13.93
CA TYR A 320 -4.86 4.47 -13.53
C TYR A 320 -6.21 3.97 -14.06
N LEU A 321 -6.23 3.31 -15.22
CA LEU A 321 -7.45 2.75 -15.81
C LEU A 321 -7.42 1.21 -15.93
N LEU A 322 -6.30 0.57 -15.58
CA LEU A 322 -6.17 -0.89 -15.68
C LEU A 322 -7.05 -1.55 -14.60
N PRO A 323 -8.02 -2.41 -14.94
CA PRO A 323 -8.87 -3.04 -13.94
C PRO A 323 -8.10 -3.92 -12.98
N TYR A 324 -8.54 -4.00 -11.71
CA TYR A 324 -7.87 -4.82 -10.71
C TYR A 324 -7.82 -6.28 -11.16
N TYR A 325 -6.71 -6.95 -10.88
CA TYR A 325 -6.47 -8.36 -11.17
C TYR A 325 -6.48 -8.79 -12.65
N SER A 326 -6.87 -7.92 -13.59
CA SER A 326 -7.06 -8.26 -15.01
C SER A 326 -5.78 -8.75 -15.71
N TYR A 327 -4.61 -8.20 -15.34
CA TYR A 327 -3.30 -8.57 -15.87
C TYR A 327 -2.48 -9.44 -14.91
N SER A 328 -3.11 -10.02 -13.88
CA SER A 328 -2.44 -10.93 -12.96
C SER A 328 -1.96 -12.17 -13.72
N THR A 329 -0.72 -12.60 -13.47
CA THR A 329 -0.12 -13.70 -14.24
C THR A 329 0.71 -14.66 -13.39
N ASP A 330 0.60 -15.95 -13.69
CA ASP A 330 1.45 -17.03 -13.19
C ASP A 330 2.73 -17.22 -14.02
N ARG A 331 2.90 -16.41 -15.08
CA ARG A 331 4.04 -16.48 -16.00
C ARG A 331 5.00 -15.34 -15.73
N TYR A 332 4.97 -14.31 -16.56
CA TYR A 332 5.86 -13.16 -16.47
C TYR A 332 5.18 -11.94 -17.06
N PHE A 333 5.64 -10.76 -16.66
CA PHE A 333 5.23 -9.50 -17.25
C PHE A 333 6.41 -8.53 -17.32
N SER A 334 6.26 -7.52 -18.16
CA SER A 334 7.11 -6.32 -18.14
C SER A 334 6.21 -5.09 -18.06
N ALA A 335 6.51 -4.17 -17.14
CA ALA A 335 5.78 -2.93 -16.95
C ALA A 335 6.71 -1.71 -17.02
N PHE A 336 6.19 -0.61 -17.55
CA PHE A 336 6.87 0.68 -17.62
C PHE A 336 5.88 1.80 -17.28
N HIS A 337 6.30 2.71 -16.43
CA HIS A 337 5.52 3.87 -16.02
C HIS A 337 6.39 5.11 -16.14
N PHE A 338 5.82 6.17 -16.72
CA PHE A 338 6.48 7.44 -16.95
C PHE A 338 5.54 8.58 -16.59
N LYS A 339 6.05 9.55 -15.85
CA LYS A 339 5.32 10.77 -15.51
C LYS A 339 6.20 11.99 -15.66
N HIS A 340 5.77 12.96 -16.45
CA HIS A 340 6.48 14.19 -16.70
C HIS A 340 5.69 15.40 -16.19
N HIS A 341 6.34 16.20 -15.35
CA HIS A 341 5.82 17.45 -14.81
C HIS A 341 6.50 18.59 -15.54
N PHE A 342 5.73 19.33 -16.34
CA PHE A 342 6.28 20.41 -17.17
C PHE A 342 6.69 21.65 -16.36
N ASN A 343 6.28 21.73 -15.09
CA ASN A 343 6.64 22.80 -14.15
C ASN A 343 6.49 24.23 -14.72
N GLY A 344 5.41 24.49 -15.45
CA GLY A 344 5.13 25.79 -16.06
C GLY A 344 5.57 25.93 -17.52
N PHE A 345 6.42 25.03 -18.06
CA PHE A 345 6.95 25.13 -19.44
C PHE A 345 5.87 25.33 -20.52
N ILE A 346 4.69 24.73 -20.33
CA ILE A 346 3.52 24.90 -21.20
C ILE A 346 2.63 26.06 -20.69
N MET A 347 2.17 25.98 -19.44
CA MET A 347 1.17 26.90 -18.88
C MET A 347 1.64 28.36 -18.84
N ASP A 348 2.92 28.62 -18.59
CA ASP A 348 3.46 29.98 -18.46
C ASP A 348 3.51 30.73 -19.80
N LYS A 349 3.39 30.02 -20.92
CA LYS A 349 3.30 30.61 -22.26
C LYS A 349 1.89 31.11 -22.61
N ILE A 350 0.88 30.73 -21.83
CA ILE A 350 -0.51 31.10 -22.08
C ILE A 350 -0.83 32.35 -21.25
N PRO A 351 -1.12 33.52 -21.87
CA PRO A 351 -1.16 34.83 -21.19
C PRO A 351 -2.07 34.94 -19.96
N LEU A 352 -3.14 34.15 -19.89
CA LEU A 352 -4.07 34.09 -18.76
C LEU A 352 -3.65 33.05 -17.70
N LEU A 353 -3.15 31.89 -18.14
CA LEU A 353 -2.81 30.78 -17.25
C LEU A 353 -1.47 30.98 -16.54
N LYS A 354 -0.55 31.77 -17.12
CA LYS A 354 0.73 32.12 -16.49
C LYS A 354 0.62 32.89 -15.16
N ARG A 355 -0.56 33.46 -14.88
CA ARG A 355 -0.86 34.15 -13.61
C ARG A 355 -1.44 33.19 -12.56
N THR A 356 -1.73 31.95 -12.93
CA THR A 356 -2.29 30.93 -12.04
C THR A 356 -1.19 30.01 -11.51
N SER A 357 -1.50 29.21 -10.48
CA SER A 357 -0.60 28.17 -9.99
C SER A 357 -0.60 26.90 -10.82
N LEU A 358 -1.46 26.82 -11.85
CA LEU A 358 -1.74 25.61 -12.61
C LEU A 358 -0.53 25.18 -13.43
N LYS A 359 -0.23 23.88 -13.40
CA LYS A 359 0.86 23.28 -14.17
C LYS A 359 0.34 22.09 -14.96
N THR A 360 0.99 21.79 -16.08
CA THR A 360 0.64 20.62 -16.90
C THR A 360 1.42 19.40 -16.43
N VAL A 361 0.78 18.23 -16.52
CA VAL A 361 1.39 16.93 -16.29
C VAL A 361 1.02 15.96 -17.40
N PHE A 362 1.94 15.07 -17.73
CA PHE A 362 1.75 13.99 -18.70
C PHE A 362 2.15 12.66 -18.07
N SER A 363 1.37 11.62 -18.33
CA SER A 363 1.56 10.27 -17.81
C SER A 363 1.49 9.26 -18.98
N ALA A 364 2.35 8.24 -18.96
CA ALA A 364 2.32 7.14 -19.93
C ALA A 364 2.73 5.84 -19.21
N ASN A 365 1.88 4.82 -19.28
CA ASN A 365 2.11 3.53 -18.64
C ASN A 365 1.86 2.40 -19.64
N TYR A 366 2.65 1.34 -19.54
CA TYR A 366 2.62 0.21 -20.45
C TYR A 366 2.85 -1.10 -19.69
N ILE A 367 2.12 -2.16 -20.04
CA ILE A 367 2.39 -3.51 -19.57
C ILE A 367 2.24 -4.53 -20.71
N TYR A 368 3.08 -5.56 -20.63
CA TYR A 368 2.98 -6.75 -21.47
C TYR A 368 3.04 -8.01 -20.62
N ASN A 369 2.18 -8.98 -20.93
CA ASN A 369 2.34 -10.36 -20.50
C ASN A 369 1.94 -11.34 -21.63
N PRO A 370 2.27 -12.63 -21.57
CA PRO A 370 1.98 -13.58 -22.67
C PRO A 370 0.51 -13.86 -22.95
N LYS A 371 -0.39 -13.65 -21.98
CA LYS A 371 -1.79 -14.09 -22.05
C LYS A 371 -2.69 -12.94 -22.48
N GLU A 372 -2.62 -11.82 -21.78
CA GLU A 372 -3.35 -10.58 -22.05
C GLU A 372 -2.60 -9.63 -23.03
N LYS A 373 -1.37 -9.97 -23.44
CA LYS A 373 -0.55 -9.24 -24.41
C LYS A 373 -0.33 -7.79 -23.98
N HIS A 374 -0.57 -6.82 -24.86
CA HIS A 374 -0.21 -5.42 -24.67
C HIS A 374 -1.35 -4.63 -24.03
N TYR A 375 -1.00 -3.78 -23.07
CA TYR A 375 -1.84 -2.69 -22.56
C TYR A 375 -1.01 -1.41 -22.46
N PHE A 376 -1.61 -0.31 -22.88
CA PHE A 376 -1.01 1.02 -22.82
C PHE A 376 -2.06 2.02 -22.34
N GLU A 377 -1.67 2.94 -21.47
CA GLU A 377 -2.48 4.09 -21.10
C GLU A 377 -1.65 5.36 -21.11
N THR A 378 -2.29 6.47 -21.49
CA THR A 378 -1.69 7.80 -21.42
C THR A 378 -2.67 8.78 -20.81
N GLY A 379 -2.15 9.75 -20.08
CA GLY A 379 -2.95 10.79 -19.49
C GLY A 379 -2.30 12.16 -19.60
N ILE A 380 -3.14 13.18 -19.74
CA ILE A 380 -2.74 14.58 -19.64
C ILE A 380 -3.59 15.27 -18.58
N GLY A 381 -3.01 16.18 -17.84
CA GLY A 381 -3.75 16.84 -16.79
C GLY A 381 -3.17 18.16 -16.31
N ILE A 382 -3.86 18.69 -15.32
CA ILE A 382 -3.53 19.92 -14.63
C ILE A 382 -3.28 19.61 -13.17
N GLU A 383 -2.14 20.05 -12.67
CA GLU A 383 -1.75 19.94 -11.26
C GLU A 383 -1.64 21.33 -10.61
N ASN A 384 -1.39 21.33 -9.30
CA ASN A 384 -1.34 22.55 -8.49
C ASN A 384 -2.65 23.36 -8.52
N ILE A 385 -3.79 22.66 -8.51
CA ILE A 385 -5.10 23.27 -8.35
C ILE A 385 -5.22 23.78 -6.91
N ILE A 386 -5.53 25.06 -6.74
CA ILE A 386 -5.71 25.71 -5.44
C ILE A 386 -7.14 26.27 -5.37
N ILE A 387 -7.86 25.96 -4.30
CA ILE A 387 -9.19 26.50 -4.00
C ILE A 387 -9.07 27.40 -2.77
N GLY A 388 -9.15 28.72 -2.99
CA GLY A 388 -8.87 29.70 -1.94
C GLY A 388 -7.40 29.63 -1.49
N GLN A 389 -7.18 29.18 -0.26
CA GLN A 389 -5.83 28.95 0.29
C GLN A 389 -5.46 27.47 0.39
N ILE A 390 -6.35 26.57 -0.05
CA ILE A 390 -6.20 25.12 0.12
C ILE A 390 -5.70 24.51 -1.19
N PRO A 391 -4.52 23.87 -1.21
CA PRO A 391 -4.10 23.03 -2.31
C PRO A 391 -5.09 21.87 -2.47
N ALA A 392 -5.84 21.85 -3.57
CA ALA A 392 -6.88 20.86 -3.81
C ALA A 392 -6.31 19.57 -4.42
N GLY A 393 -5.38 19.68 -5.38
CA GLY A 393 -4.79 18.50 -6.02
C GLY A 393 -4.48 18.65 -7.51
N SER A 394 -4.70 17.56 -8.25
CA SER A 394 -4.58 17.49 -9.71
C SER A 394 -5.74 16.71 -10.32
N ILE A 395 -6.07 17.03 -11.56
CA ILE A 395 -7.04 16.31 -12.40
C ILE A 395 -6.32 15.91 -13.69
N GLU A 396 -6.34 14.62 -14.00
CA GLU A 396 -5.74 14.04 -15.20
C GLU A 396 -6.83 13.28 -15.97
N TYR A 397 -6.86 13.39 -17.30
CA TYR A 397 -7.73 12.59 -18.16
C TYR A 397 -6.90 11.54 -18.88
N PHE A 398 -7.30 10.28 -18.77
CA PHE A 398 -6.59 9.12 -19.30
C PHE A 398 -7.36 8.49 -20.46
N TRP A 399 -6.59 7.89 -21.37
CA TRP A 399 -7.04 6.96 -22.40
C TRP A 399 -6.24 5.67 -22.28
N SER A 400 -6.89 4.52 -22.43
CA SER A 400 -6.25 3.21 -22.46
C SER A 400 -6.57 2.43 -23.73
N TRP A 401 -5.61 1.63 -24.15
CA TRP A 401 -5.71 0.71 -25.28
C TRP A 401 -5.18 -0.65 -24.87
N SER A 402 -5.93 -1.70 -25.18
CA SER A 402 -5.56 -3.06 -24.80
C SER A 402 -5.81 -4.03 -25.96
N SER A 403 -4.98 -5.07 -26.02
CA SER A 403 -5.21 -6.22 -26.91
C SER A 403 -6.25 -7.21 -26.36
N TYR A 404 -6.61 -7.08 -25.08
CA TYR A 404 -7.41 -8.06 -24.34
C TYR A 404 -8.67 -7.45 -23.72
N LEU A 405 -8.57 -6.24 -23.18
CA LEU A 405 -9.68 -5.48 -22.61
C LEU A 405 -10.26 -4.50 -23.63
N PRO A 406 -11.51 -4.04 -23.48
CA PRO A 406 -12.01 -2.88 -24.21
C PRO A 406 -11.15 -1.64 -23.93
N ASN A 407 -11.03 -0.76 -24.92
CA ASN A 407 -10.42 0.56 -24.70
C ASN A 407 -11.27 1.37 -23.72
N ASP A 408 -10.63 2.10 -22.83
CA ASP A 408 -11.30 2.91 -21.81
C ASP A 408 -10.76 4.35 -21.76
N ARG A 409 -11.49 5.23 -21.09
CA ARG A 409 -11.11 6.62 -20.87
C ARG A 409 -11.82 7.20 -19.66
N GLY A 410 -11.11 8.01 -18.88
CA GLY A 410 -11.67 8.51 -17.64
C GLY A 410 -10.88 9.64 -17.00
N PHE A 411 -11.54 10.36 -16.10
CA PHE A 411 -10.87 11.32 -15.22
C PHE A 411 -10.28 10.60 -14.02
N ILE A 412 -9.15 11.11 -13.55
CA ILE A 412 -8.47 10.71 -12.34
C ILE A 412 -8.22 11.97 -11.51
N ILE A 413 -8.71 11.95 -10.27
CA ILE A 413 -8.59 13.07 -9.33
C ILE A 413 -7.63 12.65 -8.23
N LYS A 414 -6.52 13.38 -8.10
CA LYS A 414 -5.54 13.16 -7.03
C LYS A 414 -5.63 14.31 -6.07
N LEU A 415 -6.10 14.03 -4.86
CA LEU A 415 -6.22 15.03 -3.82
C LEU A 415 -4.85 15.23 -3.15
N LEU A 416 -4.47 16.50 -2.95
CA LEU A 416 -3.29 16.82 -2.15
C LEU A 416 -3.62 16.62 -0.68
N GLN A 417 -3.02 15.60 -0.06
CA GLN A 417 -3.15 15.43 1.38
C GLN A 417 -2.21 16.42 2.08
N VAL A 418 -2.76 17.56 2.51
CA VAL A 418 -2.08 18.43 3.48
C VAL A 418 -2.21 17.77 4.85
N ILE A 419 -1.32 16.82 5.16
CA ILE A 419 -1.09 16.46 6.56
C ILE A 419 -0.12 17.51 7.09
N THR A 420 -0.65 18.53 7.74
CA THR A 420 0.16 19.29 8.71
C THR A 420 0.51 18.32 9.83
N ASN A 421 1.73 17.80 9.82
CA ASN A 421 2.33 17.15 10.99
C ASN A 421 2.83 18.22 11.95
#